data_AF-A0A957AV51-F1
#
_entry.id   AF-A0A957AV51-F1
#
_cell.length_a   1.000
_cell.length_b   1.000
_cell.length_c   1.000
_cell.angle_alpha   90.00
_cell.angle_beta   90.00
_cell.angle_gamma   90.00
#
_symmetry.space_group_name_H-M   'P 1'
#
loop_
_entity.id
_entity.type
_entity.pdbx_description
1 polymer ?
#
loop_
_entity_poly.entity_id
_entity_poly.type
_entity_poly.pdbx_seq_one_letter_code
_entity_poly.pdbx_strand_id
1 'polypeptide(L)'
;MCCAFLALVLFGPRLFGVFWWIFQPLRWQAAFNNWIGLYWIWPMLGIVFLPWTTIMYVIVAPGGVNGWDWLWIGLMLLADIASYTGGFGRKRIPGYEGY
;
A
#
# COMPACT_ATOMS: atom_id res chain seq x y z
N MET A 1 12.67 -14.17 -14.24
CA MET A 1 12.83 -14.23 -12.76
C MET A 1 12.45 -12.92 -12.05
N CYS A 2 12.89 -11.75 -12.52
CA CYS A 2 12.59 -10.45 -11.90
C CYS A 2 11.09 -10.04 -11.98
N CYS A 3 10.37 -10.43 -13.04
CA CYS A 3 8.96 -10.06 -13.22
C CYS A 3 7.99 -10.73 -12.22
N ALA A 4 8.25 -11.99 -11.84
CA ALA A 4 7.41 -12.69 -10.86
C ALA A 4 7.59 -12.09 -9.46
N PHE A 5 8.83 -11.78 -9.07
CA PHE A 5 9.13 -11.11 -7.80
C PHE A 5 8.57 -9.69 -7.75
N LEU A 6 8.74 -8.90 -8.83
CA LEU A 6 8.14 -7.57 -8.93
C LEU A 6 6.61 -7.64 -8.92
N ALA A 7 5.99 -8.60 -9.61
CA ALA A 7 4.55 -8.80 -9.54
C ALA A 7 4.09 -9.14 -8.12
N LEU A 8 4.82 -9.99 -7.39
CA LEU A 8 4.50 -10.33 -6.00
C LEU A 8 4.64 -9.12 -5.07
N VAL A 9 5.65 -8.27 -5.26
CA VAL A 9 5.90 -7.09 -4.41
C VAL A 9 4.96 -5.93 -4.76
N LEU A 10 4.53 -5.79 -6.02
CA LEU A 10 3.61 -4.72 -6.45
C LEU A 10 2.13 -5.09 -6.26
N PHE A 11 1.76 -6.34 -6.56
CA PHE A 11 0.39 -6.83 -6.45
C PHE A 11 0.09 -7.47 -5.10
N GLY A 12 1.12 -8.04 -4.44
CA GLY A 12 1.00 -8.68 -3.13
C GLY A 12 0.42 -7.77 -2.05
N PRO A 13 0.85 -6.51 -1.90
CA PRO A 13 0.29 -5.59 -0.90
C PRO A 13 -1.21 -5.36 -1.09
N ARG A 14 -1.68 -5.28 -2.34
CA ARG A 14 -3.10 -5.10 -2.64
C ARG A 14 -3.91 -6.32 -2.22
N LEU A 15 -3.45 -7.51 -2.60
CA LEU A 15 -4.11 -8.76 -2.24
C LEU A 15 -4.05 -8.99 -0.73
N PHE A 16 -2.88 -8.81 -0.13
CA PHE A 16 -2.67 -8.94 1.31
C PHE A 16 -3.55 -7.99 2.11
N GLY A 17 -3.68 -6.72 1.69
CA GLY A 17 -4.56 -5.75 2.31
C GLY A 17 -6.03 -6.21 2.27
N VAL A 18 -6.52 -6.71 1.14
CA VAL A 18 -7.89 -7.23 1.00
C VAL A 18 -8.11 -8.46 1.88
N PHE A 19 -7.20 -9.44 1.84
CA PHE A 19 -7.32 -10.64 2.68
C PHE A 19 -7.30 -10.28 4.16
N TRP A 20 -6.36 -9.44 4.59
CA TRP A 20 -6.26 -9.03 5.98
C TRP A 20 -7.51 -8.28 6.45
N TRP A 21 -8.07 -7.41 5.61
CA TRP A 21 -9.30 -6.70 5.92
C TRP A 21 -10.47 -7.66 6.16
N ILE A 22 -10.60 -8.72 5.37
CA ILE A 22 -11.64 -9.75 5.54
C ILE A 22 -11.39 -10.60 6.79
N PHE A 23 -10.14 -10.99 7.07
CA PHE A 23 -9.82 -11.85 8.21
C PHE A 23 -9.85 -11.11 9.56
N GLN A 24 -9.52 -9.81 9.60
CA GLN A 24 -9.48 -9.03 10.84
C GLN A 24 -10.14 -7.66 10.69
N PRO A 25 -11.46 -7.60 10.45
CA PRO A 25 -12.16 -6.33 10.22
C PRO A 25 -12.11 -5.39 11.42
N LEU A 26 -12.08 -5.93 12.65
CA LEU A 26 -12.00 -5.15 13.90
C LEU A 26 -10.74 -4.26 13.98
N ARG A 27 -9.60 -4.76 13.49
CA ARG A 27 -8.34 -3.99 13.50
C ARG A 27 -8.40 -2.82 12.52
N TRP A 28 -8.98 -3.04 11.35
CA TRP A 28 -9.20 -1.98 10.36
C TRP A 28 -10.24 -0.98 10.84
N GLN A 29 -11.29 -1.45 11.50
CA GLN A 29 -12.27 -0.56 12.13
C GLN A 29 -11.60 0.33 13.17
N ALA A 30 -10.77 -0.22 14.06
CA ALA A 30 -10.06 0.58 15.07
C ALA A 30 -9.10 1.61 14.45
N ALA A 31 -8.41 1.27 13.36
CA ALA A 31 -7.51 2.17 12.65
C ALA A 31 -8.26 3.33 11.97
N PHE A 32 -9.41 3.06 11.35
CA PHE A 32 -10.17 4.03 10.54
C PHE A 32 -11.39 4.65 11.27
N ASN A 33 -11.65 4.28 12.53
CA ASN A 33 -12.85 4.71 13.29
C ASN A 33 -12.93 6.24 13.45
N ASN A 34 -11.78 6.89 13.58
CA ASN A 34 -11.69 8.33 13.80
C ASN A 34 -11.88 9.16 12.52
N TRP A 35 -12.07 8.51 11.37
CA TRP A 35 -12.12 9.18 10.07
C TRP A 35 -13.57 9.42 9.65
N ILE A 36 -13.89 10.69 9.32
CA ILE A 36 -15.19 11.23 8.88
C ILE A 36 -16.17 10.16 8.34
N GLY A 37 -17.08 9.69 9.21
CA GLY A 37 -18.35 8.99 8.92
C GLY A 37 -18.35 7.67 8.13
N LEU A 38 -17.30 7.31 7.41
CA LEU A 38 -17.29 6.20 6.43
C LEU A 38 -16.05 5.31 6.59
N TYR A 39 -16.03 4.53 7.67
CA TYR A 39 -14.92 3.65 8.05
C TYR A 39 -14.58 2.55 7.02
N TRP A 40 -15.48 2.25 6.09
CA TRP A 40 -15.37 1.15 5.11
C TRP A 40 -14.84 1.62 3.75
N ILE A 41 -15.01 2.90 3.40
CA ILE A 41 -14.53 3.47 2.14
C ILE A 41 -13.02 3.76 2.19
N TRP A 42 -12.52 4.22 3.33
CA TRP A 42 -11.10 4.55 3.48
C TRP A 42 -10.14 3.38 3.31
N PRO A 43 -10.41 2.19 3.88
CA PRO A 43 -9.65 0.97 3.58
C PRO A 43 -9.59 0.66 2.08
N MET A 44 -10.73 0.73 1.40
CA MET A 44 -10.81 0.41 -0.04
C MET A 44 -10.00 1.40 -0.87
N LEU A 45 -10.15 2.69 -0.60
CA LEU A 45 -9.41 3.75 -1.30
C LEU A 45 -7.90 3.63 -1.02
N GLY A 46 -7.54 3.39 0.24
CA GLY A 46 -6.15 3.16 0.64
C GLY A 46 -5.52 1.97 -0.08
N ILE A 47 -6.15 0.79 -0.07
CA ILE A 47 -5.62 -0.41 -0.72
C ILE A 47 -5.45 -0.21 -2.25
N VAL A 48 -6.32 0.57 -2.89
CA VAL A 48 -6.26 0.81 -4.34
C VAL A 48 -5.17 1.82 -4.71
N PHE A 49 -5.11 2.96 -4.00
CA PHE A 49 -4.24 4.07 -4.36
C PHE A 49 -2.88 4.04 -3.66
N LEU A 50 -2.82 3.61 -2.41
CA LEU A 50 -1.62 3.66 -1.57
C LEU A 50 -1.54 2.39 -0.70
N PRO A 51 -1.33 1.20 -1.31
CA PRO A 51 -1.43 -0.06 -0.60
C PRO A 51 -0.42 -0.21 0.54
N TRP A 52 0.83 0.24 0.36
CA TRP A 52 1.86 0.09 1.40
C TRP A 52 1.60 0.96 2.61
N THR A 53 1.29 2.24 2.39
CA THR A 53 0.94 3.15 3.49
C THR A 53 -0.29 2.69 4.24
N THR A 54 -1.29 2.16 3.54
CA THR A 54 -2.54 1.69 4.17
C THR A 54 -2.28 0.53 5.11
N ILE A 55 -1.47 -0.45 4.69
CA ILE A 55 -1.07 -1.58 5.54
C ILE A 55 -0.30 -1.08 6.76
N MET A 56 0.65 -0.16 6.56
CA MET A 56 1.44 0.38 7.68
C MET A 56 0.59 1.21 8.64
N TYR A 57 -0.36 1.98 8.12
CA TYR A 57 -1.31 2.74 8.92
C TYR A 57 -2.15 1.80 9.79
N VAL A 58 -2.64 0.68 9.25
CA VAL A 58 -3.41 -0.31 10.03
C VAL A 58 -2.56 -1.01 11.11
N ILE A 59 -1.26 -1.17 10.89
CA ILE A 59 -0.34 -1.73 11.89
C ILE A 59 -0.19 -0.79 13.09
N VAL A 60 -0.12 0.52 12.83
CA VAL A 60 0.33 1.51 13.80
C VAL A 60 -0.83 2.29 14.45
N ALA A 61 -1.88 2.57 13.69
CA ALA A 61 -3.02 3.40 14.13
C ALA A 61 -3.86 2.87 15.30
N PRO A 62 -4.02 1.55 15.58
CA PRO A 62 -4.91 1.06 16.64
C PRO A 62 -4.59 1.56 18.06
N GLY A 63 -3.41 2.15 18.30
CA GLY A 63 -3.00 2.80 19.55
C GLY A 63 -2.72 4.30 19.44
N GLY A 64 -3.04 4.92 18.30
CA GLY A 64 -2.65 6.28 17.95
C GLY A 64 -1.26 6.35 17.30
N VAL A 65 -1.08 7.29 16.38
CA VAL A 65 0.17 7.50 15.63
C VAL A 65 1.05 8.47 16.40
N ASN A 66 2.18 8.03 16.95
CA ASN A 66 3.06 8.84 17.79
C ASN A 66 4.54 8.74 17.38
N GLY A 67 5.26 9.87 17.48
CA GLY A 67 6.72 9.91 17.34
C GLY A 67 7.25 9.28 16.04
N TRP A 68 7.89 8.10 16.16
CA TRP A 68 8.54 7.36 15.07
C TRP A 68 7.58 6.73 14.06
N ASP A 69 6.31 6.60 14.41
CA ASP A 69 5.26 6.06 13.55
C ASP A 69 5.12 6.82 12.23
N TRP A 70 5.31 8.15 12.29
CA TRP A 70 5.29 9.02 11.12
C TRP A 70 6.42 8.73 10.13
N LEU A 71 7.60 8.32 10.62
CA LEU A 71 8.70 7.94 9.74
C LEU A 71 8.33 6.69 8.94
N TRP A 72 7.75 5.70 9.60
CA TRP A 72 7.34 4.45 8.94
C TRP A 72 6.25 4.69 7.90
N ILE A 73 5.25 5.51 8.21
CA ILE A 73 4.20 5.88 7.26
C ILE A 73 4.83 6.64 6.07
N GLY A 74 5.74 7.58 6.32
CA GLY A 74 6.45 8.31 5.27
C GLY A 74 7.30 7.40 4.37
N LEU A 75 8.00 6.42 4.93
CA LEU A 75 8.79 5.45 4.17
C LEU A 75 7.90 4.61 3.25
N MET A 76 6.74 4.18 3.75
CA MET A 76 5.79 3.40 2.96
C MET A 76 5.12 4.25 1.88
N LEU A 77 4.98 5.57 2.09
CA LEU A 77 4.52 6.49 1.06
C LEU A 77 5.54 6.60 -0.07
N LEU A 78 6.83 6.65 0.26
CA LEU A 78 7.90 6.58 -0.73
C LEU A 78 7.89 5.24 -1.49
N ALA A 79 7.59 4.13 -0.80
CA ALA A 79 7.44 2.83 -1.45
C ALA A 79 6.26 2.82 -2.44
N ASP A 80 5.12 3.43 -2.09
CA ASP A 80 3.99 3.60 -3.01
C ASP A 80 4.40 4.42 -4.24
N ILE A 81 5.10 5.55 -4.07
CA ILE A 81 5.59 6.37 -5.21
C ILE A 81 6.60 5.61 -6.07
N ALA A 82 7.54 4.90 -5.45
CA ALA A 82 8.52 4.06 -6.15
C ALA A 82 7.83 2.98 -6.99
N SER A 83 6.74 2.41 -6.46
CA SER A 83 5.92 1.41 -7.13
C SER A 83 5.27 1.95 -8.42
N TYR A 84 4.77 3.19 -8.39
CA TYR A 84 4.18 3.85 -9.56
C TYR A 84 5.23 4.30 -10.59
N THR A 85 6.42 4.67 -10.14
CA THR A 85 7.48 5.22 -10.99
C THR A 85 8.39 4.17 -11.63
N GLY A 86 8.43 2.94 -11.08
CA GLY A 86 9.31 1.85 -11.54
C GLY A 86 9.14 1.43 -13.02
N GLY A 87 8.02 1.77 -13.67
CA GLY A 87 7.76 1.46 -15.08
C GLY A 87 8.20 2.54 -16.09
N PHE A 88 8.52 3.76 -15.64
CA PHE A 88 8.75 4.91 -16.53
C PHE A 88 10.07 4.85 -17.34
N GLY A 89 11.07 4.08 -16.88
CA GLY A 89 12.37 3.96 -17.55
C GLY A 89 12.35 3.12 -18.84
N ARG A 90 11.36 2.25 -19.02
CA ARG A 90 11.34 1.27 -20.13
C ARG A 90 10.94 1.87 -21.49
N LYS A 91 10.34 3.06 -21.49
CA LYS A 91 9.81 3.73 -22.71
C LYS A 91 10.84 4.58 -23.46
N ARG A 92 12.12 4.58 -23.03
CA ARG A 92 13.17 5.46 -23.57
C ARG A 92 14.25 4.74 -24.39
N ILE A 93 14.04 3.46 -24.75
CA ILE A 93 15.00 2.71 -25.57
C ILE A 93 14.44 2.63 -27.01
N PRO A 94 14.88 3.51 -27.94
CA PRO A 94 14.57 3.34 -29.34
C PRO A 94 15.22 2.05 -29.86
N GLY A 95 14.42 1.16 -30.47
CA GLY A 95 14.90 -0.10 -31.07
C GLY A 95 14.83 -1.35 -30.19
N TYR A 96 13.92 -1.42 -29.20
CA TYR A 96 13.73 -2.64 -28.41
C TYR A 96 12.99 -3.73 -29.23
N GLU A 97 13.74 -4.58 -29.92
CA GLU A 97 13.29 -5.89 -30.41
C GLU A 97 13.31 -6.86 -29.21
N GLY A 98 12.15 -7.02 -28.57
CA GLY A 98 11.98 -8.04 -27.54
C GLY A 98 12.16 -9.43 -28.15
N TYR A 99 12.95 -10.28 -27.49
CA TYR A 99 13.02 -11.71 -27.77
C TYR A 99 11.68 -12.40 -27.47
#